data_AF-A0A2Z5X6G9-F1
#
_entry.id   AF-A0A2Z5X6G9-F1
#
_cell.length_a   1.000
_cell.length_b   1.000
_cell.length_c   1.000
_cell.angle_alpha   90.00
_cell.angle_beta   90.00
_cell.angle_gamma   90.00
#
_symmetry.space_group_name_H-M   'P 1'
#
loop_
_entity.id
_entity.type
_entity.pdbx_description
1 polymer ?
#
loop_
_entity_poly.entity_id
_entity_poly.type
_entity_poly.pdbx_seq_one_letter_code
_entity_poly.pdbx_strand_id
1 'polypeptide(L)'
;MDPATIGVLGVLASALISAFVAHQTSSLQLRVNTDQQFSLLLFQNRLESYRSLYKHLSDFIKILNFGKLSDQGVLDTAISRDDVVQFLLGLEKWDSENAIYLTNYTSGICIKLRKELYQLISKSNEYFKSELGIGSLDRETLYRNIAGLEAAIKNEIGVYAIRPFPTNTDFKPISTYEEARKYAIDAKERLKALPDSDQL
;
A
#
# COMPACT_ATOMS: atom_id res chain seq x y z
N MET A 1 -10.27 -26.51 67.51
CA MET A 1 -9.81 -25.32 66.78
C MET A 1 -10.62 -24.14 67.30
N ASP A 2 -9.96 -23.08 67.76
CA ASP A 2 -10.65 -21.94 68.38
C ASP A 2 -11.30 -21.08 67.27
N PRO A 3 -12.52 -20.53 67.45
CA PRO A 3 -13.19 -19.72 66.43
C PRO A 3 -12.37 -18.49 66.01
N ALA A 4 -11.58 -17.93 66.93
CA ALA A 4 -10.66 -16.84 66.66
C ALA A 4 -9.56 -17.23 65.64
N THR A 5 -9.04 -18.47 65.71
CA THR A 5 -8.03 -18.96 64.78
C THR A 5 -8.60 -19.15 63.38
N ILE A 6 -9.85 -19.60 63.28
CA ILE A 6 -10.58 -19.76 62.01
C ILE A 6 -10.84 -18.38 61.37
N GLY A 7 -11.22 -17.38 62.18
CA GLY A 7 -11.42 -16.01 61.72
C GLY A 7 -10.15 -15.36 61.16
N VAL A 8 -9.02 -15.51 61.86
CA VAL A 8 -7.71 -14.98 61.41
C VAL A 8 -7.24 -15.67 60.12
N LEU A 9 -7.40 -16.98 60.01
CA LEU A 9 -7.07 -17.73 58.79
C LEU A 9 -7.95 -17.32 57.61
N GLY A 10 -9.24 -17.06 57.83
CA GLY A 10 -10.16 -16.58 56.79
C GLY A 10 -9.74 -15.21 56.25
N VAL A 11 -9.37 -14.27 57.12
CA VAL A 11 -8.89 -12.92 56.71
C VAL A 11 -7.57 -13.02 55.94
N LEU A 12 -6.62 -13.84 56.42
CA LEU A 12 -5.34 -14.06 55.73
C LEU A 12 -5.52 -14.68 54.35
N ALA A 13 -6.36 -15.72 54.23
CA ALA A 13 -6.68 -16.34 52.95
C ALA A 13 -7.34 -15.34 51.99
N SER A 14 -8.27 -14.51 52.49
CA SER A 14 -8.94 -13.48 51.70
C SER A 14 -7.97 -12.41 51.21
N ALA A 15 -7.02 -11.99 52.06
CA ALA A 15 -5.99 -11.01 51.70
C ALA A 15 -5.00 -11.56 50.66
N LEU A 16 -4.60 -12.83 50.79
CA LEU A 16 -3.73 -13.51 49.83
C LEU A 16 -4.41 -13.67 48.47
N ILE A 17 -5.68 -14.10 48.45
CA ILE A 17 -6.47 -14.20 47.21
C ILE A 17 -6.63 -12.81 46.58
N SER A 18 -6.91 -11.78 47.36
CA SER A 18 -7.03 -10.41 46.86
C SER A 18 -5.72 -9.89 46.28
N ALA A 19 -4.58 -10.16 46.93
CA ALA A 19 -3.25 -9.79 46.43
C ALA A 19 -2.90 -10.54 45.13
N PHE A 20 -3.23 -11.83 45.05
CA PHE A 20 -3.03 -12.64 43.85
C PHE A 20 -3.88 -12.15 42.67
N VAL A 21 -5.17 -11.89 42.91
CA VAL A 21 -6.09 -11.33 41.92
C VAL A 21 -5.61 -9.96 41.47
N ALA A 22 -5.22 -9.08 42.41
CA ALA A 22 -4.67 -7.76 42.10
C ALA A 22 -3.42 -7.85 41.20
N HIS A 23 -2.52 -8.79 41.48
CA HIS A 23 -1.32 -9.02 40.67
C HIS A 23 -1.65 -9.59 39.27
N GLN A 24 -2.60 -10.51 39.15
CA GLN A 24 -3.10 -10.95 37.84
C GLN A 24 -3.75 -9.82 37.06
N THR A 25 -4.60 -9.01 37.69
CA THR A 25 -5.25 -7.89 37.01
C THR A 25 -4.24 -6.82 36.58
N SER A 26 -3.23 -6.52 37.39
CA SER A 26 -2.21 -5.53 37.03
C SER A 26 -1.30 -6.01 35.92
N SER A 27 -0.90 -7.29 35.92
CA SER A 27 -0.13 -7.89 34.82
C SER A 27 -0.92 -7.97 33.52
N LEU A 28 -2.22 -8.29 33.58
CA LEU A 28 -3.11 -8.23 32.42
C LEU A 28 -3.27 -6.80 31.90
N GLN A 29 -3.49 -5.82 32.78
CA GLN A 29 -3.59 -4.41 32.39
C GLN A 29 -2.29 -3.89 31.77
N LEU A 30 -1.14 -4.23 32.35
CA LEU A 30 0.17 -3.90 31.80
C LEU A 30 0.34 -4.49 30.41
N ARG A 31 0.01 -5.77 30.22
CA ARG A 31 0.08 -6.43 28.91
C ARG A 31 -0.81 -5.75 27.88
N VAL A 32 -2.07 -5.47 28.23
CA VAL A 32 -3.01 -4.76 27.35
C VAL A 32 -2.48 -3.38 26.99
N ASN A 33 -1.94 -2.63 27.95
CA ASN A 33 -1.36 -1.31 27.70
C ASN A 33 -0.12 -1.39 26.79
N THR A 34 0.77 -2.36 27.00
CA THR A 34 1.93 -2.59 26.12
C THR A 34 1.47 -2.97 24.71
N ASP A 35 0.52 -3.88 24.57
CA ASP A 35 -0.01 -4.31 23.27
C ASP A 35 -0.68 -3.13 22.53
N GLN A 36 -1.40 -2.27 23.25
CA GLN A 36 -2.01 -1.05 22.71
C GLN A 36 -0.95 -0.03 22.26
N GLN A 37 0.06 0.24 23.08
CA GLN A 37 1.17 1.14 22.72
C GLN A 37 1.94 0.63 21.51
N PHE A 38 2.25 -0.68 21.49
CA PHE A 38 2.91 -1.32 20.36
C PHE A 38 2.07 -1.20 19.08
N SER A 39 0.76 -1.47 19.17
CA SER A 39 -0.16 -1.35 18.04
C SER A 39 -0.24 0.08 17.50
N LEU A 40 -0.24 1.07 18.39
CA LEU A 40 -0.27 2.48 18.02
C LEU A 40 1.03 2.92 17.33
N LEU A 41 2.18 2.52 17.85
CA LEU A 41 3.48 2.78 17.22
C LEU A 41 3.59 2.08 15.85
N LEU A 42 3.15 0.83 15.76
CA LEU A 42 3.11 0.09 14.49
C LEU A 42 2.23 0.80 13.46
N PHE A 43 1.07 1.30 13.88
CA PHE A 43 0.16 2.05 13.00
C PHE A 43 0.79 3.38 12.53
N GLN A 44 1.43 4.12 13.42
CA GLN A 44 2.14 5.37 13.06
C GLN A 44 3.26 5.11 12.05
N ASN A 45 4.09 4.09 12.29
CA ASN A 45 5.15 3.70 11.35
C ASN A 45 4.57 3.27 10.00
N ARG A 46 3.47 2.52 9.98
CA ARG A 46 2.76 2.17 8.74
C ARG A 46 2.31 3.40 7.98
N LEU A 47 1.72 4.40 8.63
CA LEU A 47 1.28 5.64 7.95
C LEU A 47 2.44 6.35 7.26
N GLU A 48 3.61 6.41 7.90
CA GLU A 48 4.80 7.05 7.34
C GLU A 48 5.40 6.22 6.19
N SER A 49 5.69 4.95 6.44
CA SER A 49 6.31 4.05 5.46
C SER A 49 5.42 3.78 4.26
N TYR A 50 4.10 3.66 4.44
CA TYR A 50 3.17 3.33 3.35
C TYR A 50 2.99 4.46 2.37
N ARG A 51 3.27 5.71 2.77
CA ARG A 51 3.15 6.86 1.87
C ARG A 51 4.07 6.75 0.66
N SER A 52 5.32 6.34 0.86
CA SER A 52 6.30 6.20 -0.22
C SER A 52 5.97 4.99 -1.12
N LEU A 53 5.56 3.86 -0.52
CA LEU A 53 5.11 2.70 -1.29
C LEU A 53 3.86 3.02 -2.10
N TYR A 54 2.85 3.63 -1.50
CA TYR A 54 1.63 4.04 -2.17
C TYR A 54 1.92 4.91 -3.39
N LYS A 55 2.80 5.91 -3.22
CA LYS A 55 3.24 6.76 -4.32
C LYS A 55 3.87 5.94 -5.45
N HIS A 56 4.81 5.04 -5.11
CA HIS A 56 5.49 4.17 -6.07
C HIS A 56 4.52 3.29 -6.87
N LEU A 57 3.57 2.66 -6.18
CA LEU A 57 2.51 1.84 -6.81
C LEU A 57 1.60 2.68 -7.71
N SER A 58 1.13 3.82 -7.20
CA SER A 58 0.20 4.71 -7.92
C SER A 58 0.85 5.33 -9.16
N ASP A 59 2.12 5.72 -9.07
CA ASP A 59 2.86 6.28 -10.20
C ASP A 59 3.05 5.24 -11.30
N PHE A 60 3.34 3.99 -10.96
CA PHE A 60 3.43 2.93 -11.96
C PHE A 60 2.05 2.55 -12.55
N ILE A 61 0.97 2.57 -11.78
CA ILE A 61 -0.40 2.44 -12.30
C ILE A 61 -0.70 3.51 -13.37
N LYS A 62 -0.28 4.77 -13.13
CA LYS A 62 -0.46 5.83 -14.13
C LYS A 62 0.30 5.52 -15.41
N ILE A 63 1.53 5.01 -15.31
CA ILE A 63 2.32 4.58 -16.48
C ILE A 63 1.59 3.44 -17.20
N LEU A 64 1.05 2.46 -16.46
CA LEU A 64 0.27 1.35 -17.04
C LEU A 64 -1.04 1.82 -17.71
N ASN A 65 -1.65 2.91 -17.30
CA ASN A 65 -2.90 3.38 -17.92
C ASN A 65 -2.68 4.40 -19.03
N PHE A 66 -1.74 5.32 -18.84
CA PHE A 66 -1.59 6.51 -19.67
C PHE A 66 -0.26 6.56 -20.41
N GLY A 67 0.71 5.70 -20.07
CA GLY A 67 2.07 5.80 -20.58
C GLY A 67 2.90 6.84 -19.83
N LYS A 68 4.09 7.12 -20.37
CA LYS A 68 5.03 8.12 -19.87
C LYS A 68 5.19 9.26 -20.88
N LEU A 69 5.42 10.47 -20.39
CA LEU A 69 5.82 11.58 -21.24
C LEU A 69 7.34 11.51 -21.43
N SER A 70 7.79 11.53 -22.68
CA SER A 70 9.21 11.70 -22.98
C SER A 70 9.66 13.13 -22.66
N ASP A 71 10.97 13.36 -22.57
CA ASP A 71 11.56 14.70 -22.39
C ASP A 71 11.18 15.67 -23.53
N GLN A 72 10.73 15.13 -24.66
CA GLN A 72 10.27 15.88 -25.83
C GLN A 72 8.75 16.15 -25.80
N GLY A 73 8.06 15.76 -24.71
CA GLY A 73 6.62 15.92 -24.54
C GLY A 73 5.78 14.93 -25.36
N VAL A 74 6.39 13.85 -25.88
CA VAL A 74 5.69 12.81 -26.64
C VAL A 74 5.18 11.74 -25.67
N LEU A 75 3.91 11.35 -25.81
CA LEU A 75 3.33 10.30 -25.01
C LEU A 75 3.80 8.93 -25.52
N ASP A 76 4.63 8.26 -24.73
CA ASP A 76 5.06 6.89 -24.96
C ASP A 76 4.18 5.94 -24.14
N THR A 77 3.37 5.15 -24.84
CA THR A 77 2.43 4.20 -24.22
C THR A 77 3.02 2.80 -24.07
N ALA A 78 4.21 2.57 -24.62
CA ALA A 78 4.92 1.30 -24.53
C ALA A 78 5.60 1.16 -23.17
N ILE A 79 5.38 0.01 -22.54
CA ILE A 79 6.05 -0.32 -21.28
C ILE A 79 7.34 -1.07 -21.61
N SER A 80 8.48 -0.42 -21.41
CA SER A 80 9.77 -1.05 -21.66
C SER A 80 10.15 -2.02 -20.54
N ARG A 81 11.11 -2.91 -20.82
CA ARG A 81 11.68 -3.79 -19.81
C ARG A 81 12.31 -3.01 -18.66
N ASP A 82 12.97 -1.88 -18.96
CA ASP A 82 13.60 -1.04 -17.95
C ASP A 82 12.57 -0.44 -17.00
N ASP A 83 11.40 0.00 -17.49
CA ASP A 83 10.33 0.51 -16.62
C ASP A 83 9.90 -0.53 -15.57
N VAL A 84 9.76 -1.79 -15.98
CA VAL A 84 9.42 -2.91 -15.07
C VAL A 84 10.55 -3.19 -14.08
N VAL A 85 11.81 -3.13 -14.53
CA VAL A 85 12.99 -3.32 -13.68
C VAL A 85 13.10 -2.20 -12.65
N GLN A 86 12.97 -0.94 -13.04
CA GLN A 86 13.01 0.21 -12.12
C GLN A 86 11.88 0.13 -11.10
N PHE A 87 10.69 -0.28 -11.52
CA PHE A 87 9.58 -0.50 -10.58
C PHE A 87 9.89 -1.60 -9.56
N LEU A 88 10.43 -2.74 -10.01
CA LEU A 88 10.85 -3.82 -9.10
C LEU A 88 11.94 -3.34 -8.13
N LEU A 89 12.96 -2.65 -8.61
CA LEU A 89 14.05 -2.12 -7.76
C LEU A 89 13.53 -1.15 -6.70
N GLY A 90 12.59 -0.26 -7.07
CA GLY A 90 11.94 0.63 -6.11
C GLY A 90 11.14 -0.13 -5.05
N LEU A 91 10.44 -1.21 -5.45
CA LEU A 91 9.71 -2.07 -4.54
C LEU A 91 10.65 -2.83 -3.58
N GLU A 92 11.76 -3.38 -4.09
CA GLU A 92 12.74 -4.10 -3.27
C GLU A 92 13.50 -3.20 -2.32
N LYS A 93 13.85 -1.99 -2.77
CA LYS A 93 14.41 -0.97 -1.88
C LYS A 93 13.46 -0.67 -0.73
N TRP A 94 12.20 -0.39 -1.05
CA TRP A 94 11.20 -0.13 -0.02
C TRP A 94 11.03 -1.31 0.94
N ASP A 95 10.96 -2.54 0.42
CA ASP A 95 10.83 -3.78 1.19
C ASP A 95 12.00 -3.96 2.16
N SER A 96 13.24 -3.73 1.69
CA SER A 96 14.44 -3.83 2.53
C SER A 96 14.44 -2.88 3.73
N GLU A 97 13.79 -1.73 3.59
CA GLU A 97 13.71 -0.69 4.61
C GLU A 97 12.49 -0.85 5.53
N ASN A 98 11.38 -1.40 5.02
CA ASN A 98 10.05 -1.27 5.64
C ASN A 98 9.23 -2.57 5.72
N ALA A 99 9.74 -3.74 5.28
CA ALA A 99 8.96 -4.99 5.21
C ALA A 99 8.31 -5.40 6.53
N ILE A 100 8.95 -5.09 7.67
CA ILE A 100 8.45 -5.40 9.02
C ILE A 100 7.06 -4.80 9.30
N TYR A 101 6.68 -3.74 8.58
CA TYR A 101 5.41 -3.07 8.79
C TYR A 101 4.25 -3.76 8.06
N LEU A 102 4.52 -4.59 7.05
CA LEU A 102 3.47 -5.31 6.32
C LEU A 102 2.76 -6.34 7.22
N THR A 103 1.43 -6.45 7.09
CA THR A 103 0.74 -7.63 7.62
C THR A 103 1.02 -8.85 6.75
N ASN A 104 0.72 -10.05 7.27
CA ASN A 104 0.82 -11.29 6.51
C ASN A 104 0.02 -11.26 5.20
N TYR A 105 -1.16 -10.61 5.21
CA TYR A 105 -2.01 -10.50 4.03
C TYR A 105 -1.33 -9.65 2.93
N THR A 106 -0.88 -8.45 3.28
CA THR A 106 -0.25 -7.52 2.33
C THR A 106 1.12 -8.01 1.88
N SER A 107 1.88 -8.66 2.77
CA SER A 107 3.12 -9.36 2.43
C SER A 107 2.89 -10.43 1.37
N GLY A 108 1.82 -11.24 1.51
CA GLY A 108 1.44 -12.24 0.52
C GLY A 108 1.18 -11.65 -0.87
N ILE A 109 0.47 -10.50 -0.93
CA ILE A 109 0.23 -9.78 -2.19
C ILE A 109 1.53 -9.24 -2.77
N CYS A 110 2.38 -8.63 -1.94
CA CYS A 110 3.68 -8.10 -2.37
C CYS A 110 4.57 -9.20 -2.96
N ILE A 111 4.65 -10.37 -2.32
CA ILE A 111 5.41 -11.52 -2.83
C ILE A 111 4.86 -12.00 -4.18
N LYS A 112 3.53 -12.05 -4.34
CA LYS A 112 2.91 -12.42 -5.61
C LYS A 112 3.27 -11.43 -6.72
N LEU A 113 3.14 -10.13 -6.45
CA LEU A 113 3.53 -9.08 -7.39
C LEU A 113 5.00 -9.18 -7.80
N ARG A 114 5.91 -9.38 -6.83
CA ARG A 114 7.35 -9.58 -7.11
C ARG A 114 7.60 -10.77 -8.03
N LYS A 115 6.96 -11.91 -7.76
CA LYS A 115 7.08 -13.11 -8.61
C LYS A 115 6.65 -12.82 -10.06
N GLU A 116 5.56 -12.11 -10.24
CA GLU A 116 5.07 -11.72 -11.57
C GLU A 116 6.02 -10.75 -12.27
N LEU A 117 6.57 -9.76 -11.57
CA LEU A 117 7.58 -8.85 -12.10
C LEU A 117 8.83 -9.62 -12.57
N TYR A 118 9.33 -10.55 -11.75
CA TYR A 118 10.46 -11.40 -12.13
C TYR A 118 10.17 -12.27 -13.36
N GLN A 119 8.96 -12.85 -13.44
CA GLN A 119 8.52 -13.62 -14.62
C GLN A 119 8.39 -12.75 -15.87
N LEU A 120 7.93 -11.51 -15.73
CA LEU A 120 7.81 -10.57 -16.83
C LEU A 120 9.21 -10.13 -17.32
N ILE A 121 10.11 -9.82 -16.39
CA ILE A 121 11.50 -9.44 -16.68
C ILE A 121 12.28 -10.59 -17.31
N SER A 122 11.97 -11.85 -17.00
CA SER A 122 12.67 -13.01 -17.58
C SER A 122 12.25 -13.32 -19.03
N LYS A 123 11.18 -12.69 -19.54
CA LYS A 123 10.81 -12.78 -20.96
C LYS A 123 11.88 -12.17 -21.86
N SER A 124 11.94 -12.62 -23.12
CA SER A 124 12.93 -12.14 -24.09
C SER A 124 12.75 -10.64 -24.35
N ASN A 125 13.83 -9.95 -24.74
CA ASN A 125 13.73 -8.54 -25.11
C ASN A 125 12.77 -8.30 -26.29
N GLU A 126 12.62 -9.29 -27.17
CA GLU A 126 11.65 -9.22 -28.28
C GLU A 126 10.21 -9.13 -27.79
N TYR A 127 9.89 -9.72 -26.64
CA TYR A 127 8.58 -9.57 -26.01
C TYR A 127 8.22 -8.10 -25.77
N PHE A 128 9.22 -7.29 -25.37
CA PHE A 128 9.08 -5.86 -25.08
C PHE A 128 9.20 -4.95 -26.30
N LYS A 129 9.48 -5.49 -27.50
CA LYS A 129 9.60 -4.70 -28.75
C LYS A 129 8.25 -4.48 -29.44
N SER A 130 7.15 -4.97 -28.88
CA SER A 130 5.82 -4.70 -29.42
C SER A 130 5.46 -3.21 -29.30
N GLU A 131 4.53 -2.70 -30.12
CA GLU A 131 4.06 -1.30 -30.02
C GLU A 131 3.57 -0.92 -28.61
N LEU A 132 3.11 -1.90 -27.82
CA LEU A 132 2.64 -1.71 -26.45
C LEU A 132 3.70 -2.03 -25.39
N GLY A 133 4.89 -2.46 -25.79
CA GLY A 133 5.90 -3.00 -24.91
C GLY A 133 5.50 -4.38 -24.42
N ILE A 134 4.74 -4.46 -23.33
CA ILE A 134 4.22 -5.71 -22.76
C ILE A 134 2.86 -6.10 -23.36
N GLY A 135 2.57 -7.40 -23.42
CA GLY A 135 1.26 -7.91 -23.87
C GLY A 135 0.11 -7.41 -22.99
N SER A 136 -1.07 -7.23 -23.60
CA SER A 136 -2.26 -6.68 -22.93
C SER A 136 -2.68 -7.45 -21.67
N LEU A 137 -2.64 -8.78 -21.73
CA LEU A 137 -2.97 -9.64 -20.59
C LEU A 137 -2.00 -9.45 -19.41
N ASP A 138 -0.71 -9.31 -19.69
CA ASP A 138 0.29 -9.04 -18.64
C ASP A 138 0.11 -7.64 -18.06
N ARG A 139 -0.20 -6.65 -18.92
CA ARG A 139 -0.49 -5.27 -18.49
C ARG A 139 -1.68 -5.23 -17.53
N GLU A 140 -2.77 -5.91 -17.87
CA GLU A 140 -3.97 -6.01 -17.03
C GLU A 140 -3.68 -6.76 -15.73
N THR A 141 -2.94 -7.87 -15.81
CA THR A 141 -2.56 -8.66 -14.62
C THR A 141 -1.69 -7.84 -13.67
N LEU A 142 -0.68 -7.15 -14.20
CA LEU A 142 0.20 -6.29 -13.45
C LEU A 142 -0.58 -5.14 -12.80
N TYR A 143 -1.47 -4.48 -13.56
CA TYR A 143 -2.36 -3.46 -13.03
C TYR A 143 -3.20 -3.98 -11.85
N ARG A 144 -3.87 -5.12 -12.00
CA ARG A 144 -4.73 -5.70 -10.95
C ARG A 144 -3.94 -6.00 -9.68
N ASN A 145 -2.74 -6.57 -9.80
CA ASN A 145 -1.94 -6.93 -8.64
C ASN A 145 -1.36 -5.70 -7.94
N ILE A 146 -0.96 -4.66 -8.68
CA ILE A 146 -0.51 -3.38 -8.08
C ILE A 146 -1.69 -2.68 -7.40
N ALA A 147 -2.85 -2.60 -8.05
CA ALA A 147 -4.06 -2.02 -7.46
C ALA A 147 -4.54 -2.80 -6.24
N GLY A 148 -4.39 -4.13 -6.25
CA GLY A 148 -4.66 -4.99 -5.10
C GLY A 148 -3.74 -4.71 -3.92
N LEU A 149 -2.44 -4.50 -4.16
CA LEU A 149 -1.48 -4.11 -3.13
C LEU A 149 -1.79 -2.71 -2.59
N GLU A 150 -2.10 -1.76 -3.47
CA GLU A 150 -2.51 -0.41 -3.10
C GLU A 150 -3.75 -0.42 -2.20
N ALA A 151 -4.77 -1.22 -2.54
CA ALA A 151 -5.98 -1.37 -1.73
C ALA A 151 -5.70 -2.04 -0.38
N ALA A 152 -4.83 -3.04 -0.33
CA ALA A 152 -4.46 -3.72 0.91
C ALA A 152 -3.76 -2.75 1.89
N ILE A 153 -2.82 -1.95 1.39
CA ILE A 153 -2.13 -0.90 2.14
C ILE A 153 -3.14 0.13 2.69
N LYS A 154 -4.08 0.60 1.85
CA LYS A 154 -5.14 1.53 2.28
C LYS A 154 -6.00 0.96 3.40
N ASN A 155 -6.41 -0.30 3.28
CA ASN A 155 -7.22 -0.96 4.29
C ASN A 155 -6.49 -1.06 5.63
N GLU A 156 -5.19 -1.36 5.62
CA GLU A 156 -4.39 -1.44 6.85
C GLU A 156 -4.23 -0.11 7.59
N ILE A 157 -4.30 1.01 6.88
CA ILE A 157 -4.26 2.36 7.48
C ILE A 157 -5.64 2.97 7.67
N GLY A 158 -6.72 2.21 7.47
CA GLY A 158 -8.09 2.65 7.68
C GLY A 158 -8.64 3.60 6.61
N VAL A 159 -8.05 3.63 5.42
CA VAL A 159 -8.53 4.41 4.27
C VAL A 159 -9.50 3.56 3.44
N TYR A 160 -10.77 3.53 3.86
CA TYR A 160 -11.82 2.72 3.21
C TYR A 160 -12.55 3.42 2.05
N ALA A 161 -12.27 4.71 1.81
CA ALA A 161 -13.08 5.60 0.98
C ALA A 161 -12.40 6.06 -0.32
N ILE A 162 -11.63 5.20 -0.97
CA ILE A 162 -11.22 5.45 -2.35
C ILE A 162 -11.86 4.35 -3.17
N ARG A 163 -12.98 4.67 -3.85
CA ARG A 163 -13.48 3.81 -4.93
C ARG A 163 -12.26 3.46 -5.78
N PRO A 164 -11.99 2.17 -6.04
CA PRO A 164 -10.93 1.82 -6.98
C PRO A 164 -11.15 2.67 -8.22
N PHE A 165 -10.07 3.25 -8.76
CA PHE A 165 -10.12 3.87 -10.08
C PHE A 165 -10.96 2.94 -10.96
N PRO A 166 -12.06 3.42 -11.57
CA PRO A 166 -13.04 2.54 -12.19
C PRO A 166 -12.26 1.55 -13.04
N THR A 167 -12.30 0.28 -12.61
CA THR A 167 -11.88 -0.82 -13.45
C THR A 167 -12.86 -0.76 -14.59
N ASN A 168 -12.42 -0.08 -15.64
CA ASN A 168 -13.00 -0.12 -16.95
C ASN A 168 -13.02 -1.62 -17.31
N THR A 169 -14.11 -2.28 -16.91
CA THR A 169 -14.53 -3.56 -17.46
C THR A 169 -14.80 -3.39 -18.97
N ASP A 170 -14.88 -2.14 -19.42
CA ASP A 170 -14.53 -1.70 -20.76
C ASP A 170 -13.14 -1.04 -20.79
N PHE A 171 -12.05 -1.80 -20.81
CA PHE A 171 -10.78 -1.26 -21.31
C PHE A 171 -10.96 -1.02 -22.82
N LYS A 172 -11.66 0.05 -23.17
CA LYS A 172 -11.45 0.72 -24.44
C LYS A 172 -10.12 1.45 -24.22
N PRO A 173 -9.01 1.06 -24.88
CA PRO A 173 -7.89 1.99 -24.99
C PRO A 173 -8.50 3.31 -25.45
N ILE A 174 -8.13 4.43 -24.83
CA ILE A 174 -8.53 5.75 -25.32
C ILE A 174 -8.10 5.76 -26.80
N SER A 175 -9.06 5.53 -27.70
CA SER A 175 -8.76 4.99 -29.02
C SER A 175 -8.31 6.07 -29.97
N THR A 176 -8.09 7.28 -29.48
CA THR A 176 -7.45 8.34 -30.25
C THR A 176 -6.62 9.22 -29.33
N TYR A 177 -5.33 9.33 -29.65
CA TYR A 177 -4.40 10.35 -29.19
C TYR A 177 -5.03 11.76 -29.06
N GLU A 178 -5.98 12.08 -29.93
CA GLU A 178 -6.81 13.30 -29.93
C GLU A 178 -7.54 13.54 -28.59
N GLU A 179 -8.14 12.51 -27.98
CA GLU A 179 -8.90 12.66 -26.74
C GLU A 179 -7.97 12.91 -25.55
N ALA A 180 -6.89 12.13 -25.44
CA ALA A 180 -5.88 12.34 -24.40
C ALA A 180 -5.22 13.73 -24.52
N ARG A 181 -4.93 14.17 -25.75
CA ARG A 181 -4.42 15.51 -26.05
C ARG A 181 -5.42 16.60 -25.67
N LYS A 182 -6.70 16.42 -25.98
CA LYS A 182 -7.77 17.37 -25.63
C LYS A 182 -7.90 17.53 -24.11
N TYR A 183 -7.87 16.45 -23.35
CA TYR A 183 -7.89 16.51 -21.87
C TYR A 183 -6.65 17.23 -21.30
N ALA A 184 -5.46 17.00 -21.86
CA ALA A 184 -4.24 17.67 -21.41
C ALA A 184 -4.24 19.18 -21.71
N ILE A 185 -4.79 19.60 -22.85
CA ILE A 185 -4.96 21.01 -23.21
C ILE A 185 -5.98 21.68 -22.28
N ASP A 186 -7.14 21.07 -22.06
CA ASP A 186 -8.18 21.57 -21.15
C ASP A 186 -7.65 21.77 -19.72
N ALA A 187 -6.85 20.82 -19.21
CA ALA A 187 -6.25 20.91 -17.89
C ALA A 187 -5.24 22.06 -17.79
N LYS A 188 -4.44 22.27 -18.84
CA LYS A 188 -3.46 23.37 -18.92
C LYS A 188 -4.13 24.74 -18.99
N GLU A 189 -5.26 24.86 -19.68
CA GLU A 189 -6.04 26.11 -19.74
C GLU A 189 -6.72 26.42 -18.41
N ARG A 190 -7.26 25.40 -17.71
CA ARG A 190 -7.83 25.58 -16.36
C ARG A 190 -6.78 26.02 -15.34
N LEU A 191 -5.55 25.49 -15.43
CA LEU A 191 -4.45 25.90 -14.56
C LEU A 191 -4.01 27.35 -14.81
N LYS A 192 -4.08 27.84 -16.05
CA LYS A 192 -3.83 29.26 -16.38
C LYS A 192 -4.95 30.20 -15.94
N ALA A 193 -6.17 29.67 -15.81
CA ALA A 193 -7.34 30.42 -15.37
C ALA A 193 -7.46 30.49 -13.84
N LEU A 194 -6.60 29.78 -13.10
CA LEU A 194 -6.48 29.96 -11.66
C LEU A 194 -5.77 31.29 -11.38
N PRO A 195 -6.29 32.14 -10.47
CA PRO A 195 -5.59 33.35 -10.07
C PRO A 195 -4.25 33.00 -9.45
N ASP A 196 -3.22 33.79 -9.77
CA ASP A 196 -1.87 33.60 -9.21
C ASP A 196 -1.96 33.53 -7.69
N SER A 197 -1.35 32.49 -7.11
CA SER A 197 -1.34 32.25 -5.67
C SER A 197 -0.71 33.37 -4.85
N ASP A 198 -0.12 34.37 -5.51
CA ASP A 198 0.47 35.56 -4.92
C ASP A 198 -0.54 36.71 -4.73
N GLN A 199 -1.82 36.51 -5.09
CA GLN A 199 -2.93 37.46 -4.83
C GLN A 199 -3.94 36.99 -3.76
N LEU A 200 -3.61 35.96 -2.97
CA LEU A 200 -4.40 35.52 -1.80
C LEU A 200 -3.69 35.81 -0.48
#